data_AF-A0A976SIE9-F1
#
_entry.id   AF-A0A976SIE9-F1
#
_cell.length_a   1.000
_cell.length_b   1.000
_cell.length_c   1.000
_cell.angle_alpha   90.00
_cell.angle_beta   90.00
_cell.angle_gamma   90.00
#
_symmetry.space_group_name_H-M   'P 1'
#
loop_
_entity.id
_entity.type
_entity.pdbx_description
1 polymer ?
#
loop_
_entity_poly.entity_id
_entity_poly.type
_entity_poly.pdbx_seq_one_letter_code
_entity_poly.pdbx_strand_id
1 'polypeptide(L)'
;MSVKTSCNNVFGLFNSCCASGNTTKQEGTEEDFDEQNFKNKLEQNLDVIVLLEDGTKLSCTLHVNCETSLVRIACDKQVREIDFGSVKKILHTKDELSRIQTNGNTMNFNTTVAFHLLENGNCIPVSFSNTHEKKMFLNILGPFIPT
;
A
#
# COMPACT_ATOMS: atom_id res chain seq x y z
N MET A 1 26.88 -10.29 -0.22
CA MET A 1 26.04 -11.33 0.42
C MET A 1 24.67 -10.71 0.60
N SER A 2 23.67 -11.19 -0.14
CA SER A 2 22.32 -10.62 -0.16
C SER A 2 21.45 -11.37 0.85
N VAL A 3 20.90 -10.65 1.83
CA VAL A 3 19.97 -11.21 2.81
C VAL A 3 18.61 -11.29 2.14
N LYS A 4 18.19 -12.50 1.75
CA LYS A 4 16.83 -12.78 1.29
C LYS A 4 15.91 -12.76 2.51
N THR A 5 15.18 -11.66 2.71
CA THR A 5 14.05 -11.65 3.63
C THR A 5 12.84 -12.22 2.88
N SER A 6 12.51 -13.47 3.20
CA SER A 6 11.32 -14.16 2.72
C SER A 6 10.07 -13.54 3.37
N CYS A 7 9.07 -13.20 2.56
CA CYS A 7 7.81 -12.57 3.00
C CYS A 7 6.89 -13.48 3.84
N ASN A 8 7.31 -14.70 4.19
CA ASN A 8 6.47 -15.69 4.87
C ASN A 8 6.79 -15.92 6.35
N ASN A 9 7.58 -15.07 7.03
CA ASN A 9 7.97 -15.37 8.43
C ASN A 9 8.09 -14.19 9.40
N VAL A 10 7.42 -13.06 9.17
CA VAL A 10 7.32 -11.97 10.18
C VAL A 10 6.03 -12.12 11.00
N PHE A 11 5.76 -13.32 11.50
CA PHE A 11 4.77 -13.55 12.56
C PHE A 11 5.40 -14.54 13.55
N GLY A 12 6.08 -14.03 14.58
CA GLY A 12 6.73 -14.92 15.55
C GLY A 12 7.54 -14.29 16.69
N LEU A 13 7.32 -13.03 17.07
CA LEU A 13 8.05 -12.40 18.19
C LEU A 13 7.15 -11.70 19.22
N PHE A 14 6.13 -12.41 19.71
CA PHE A 14 5.55 -12.15 21.02
C PHE A 14 5.52 -13.46 21.83
N ASN A 15 6.58 -13.71 22.60
CA ASN A 15 6.57 -14.55 23.82
C ASN A 15 6.98 -13.59 24.94
N SER A 16 6.34 -13.48 26.11
CA SER A 16 5.93 -14.48 27.11
C SER A 16 5.18 -13.67 28.22
N CYS A 17 4.34 -14.15 29.13
CA CYS A 17 4.19 -15.42 29.85
C CYS A 17 2.73 -15.56 30.33
N CYS A 18 2.12 -16.73 30.22
CA CYS A 18 1.28 -17.38 31.25
C CYS A 18 0.95 -18.81 30.79
N ALA A 19 1.01 -19.75 31.73
CA ALA A 19 1.12 -21.18 31.51
C ALA A 19 -0.22 -21.91 31.22
N SER A 20 -0.06 -23.14 30.70
CA SER A 20 -0.98 -24.30 30.67
C SER A 20 -1.93 -24.47 29.48
N GLY A 21 -1.73 -25.59 28.76
CA GLY A 21 -2.82 -26.43 28.24
C GLY A 21 -2.84 -26.65 26.72
N ASN A 22 -2.64 -27.90 26.30
CA ASN A 22 -2.83 -28.42 24.94
C ASN A 22 -4.11 -27.94 24.23
N THR A 23 -3.99 -27.35 23.04
CA THR A 23 -4.44 -27.92 21.73
C THR A 23 -4.28 -26.87 20.63
N THR A 24 -3.65 -27.28 19.53
CA THR A 24 -3.38 -26.49 18.34
C THR A 24 -4.68 -26.15 17.61
N LYS A 25 -5.15 -24.90 17.75
CA LYS A 25 -5.98 -24.22 16.76
C LYS A 25 -5.38 -22.83 16.56
N GLN A 26 -4.68 -22.62 15.44
CA GLN A 26 -4.45 -21.28 14.94
C GLN A 26 -5.79 -20.76 14.44
N GLU A 27 -6.57 -20.15 15.33
CA GLU A 27 -7.64 -19.22 14.93
C GLU A 27 -6.95 -17.95 14.47
N GLY A 28 -6.76 -17.80 13.15
CA GLY A 28 -6.44 -16.49 12.57
C GLY A 28 -7.59 -15.54 12.89
N THR A 29 -7.25 -14.30 13.26
CA THR A 29 -8.27 -13.29 13.55
C THR A 29 -8.99 -12.87 12.26
N GLU A 30 -10.21 -12.34 12.37
CA GLU A 30 -10.94 -11.81 11.20
C GLU A 30 -10.12 -10.76 10.44
N GLU A 31 -9.32 -9.97 11.17
CA GLU A 31 -8.41 -8.97 10.59
C GLU A 31 -7.29 -9.59 9.75
N ASP A 32 -6.72 -10.73 10.18
CA ASP A 32 -5.69 -11.44 9.42
C ASP A 32 -6.24 -11.96 8.08
N PHE A 33 -7.49 -12.44 8.09
CA PHE A 33 -8.14 -12.94 6.88
C PHE A 33 -8.42 -11.81 5.87
N ASP A 34 -8.90 -10.67 6.35
CA ASP A 34 -9.17 -9.50 5.52
C ASP A 34 -7.88 -8.95 4.89
N GLU A 35 -6.79 -8.88 5.66
CA GLU A 35 -5.50 -8.42 5.15
C GLU A 35 -4.95 -9.36 4.06
N GLN A 36 -5.02 -10.68 4.26
CA GLN A 36 -4.61 -11.65 3.24
C GLN A 36 -5.48 -11.57 1.98
N ASN A 37 -6.79 -11.41 2.14
CA ASN A 37 -7.70 -11.21 1.02
C ASN A 37 -7.36 -9.93 0.24
N PHE A 38 -7.06 -8.84 0.94
CA PHE A 38 -6.66 -7.60 0.29
C PHE A 38 -5.30 -7.69 -0.40
N LYS A 39 -4.33 -8.42 0.18
CA LYS A 39 -3.06 -8.74 -0.47
C LYS A 39 -3.27 -9.48 -1.79
N ASN A 40 -4.16 -10.48 -1.81
CA ASN A 40 -4.52 -11.20 -3.04
C ASN A 40 -5.11 -10.24 -4.10
N LYS A 41 -5.93 -9.26 -3.69
CA LYS A 41 -6.45 -8.23 -4.63
C LYS A 41 -5.33 -7.37 -5.20
N LEU A 42 -4.37 -6.95 -4.39
CA LEU A 42 -3.20 -6.20 -4.86
C LEU A 42 -2.35 -7.02 -5.85
N GLU A 43 -2.26 -8.34 -5.69
CA GLU A 43 -1.57 -9.22 -6.65
C GLU A 43 -2.41 -9.50 -7.92
N GLN A 44 -3.72 -9.26 -7.89
CA GLN A 44 -4.65 -9.50 -9.01
C GLN A 44 -5.09 -8.25 -9.76
N ASN A 45 -4.46 -7.10 -9.49
CA ASN A 45 -4.81 -5.77 -10.01
C ASN A 45 -6.08 -5.20 -9.33
N LEU A 46 -5.88 -4.41 -8.29
CA LEU A 46 -6.93 -3.70 -7.56
C LEU A 46 -7.36 -2.43 -8.29
N ASP A 47 -8.65 -2.20 -8.47
CA ASP A 47 -9.17 -0.95 -9.03
C ASP A 47 -8.91 0.24 -8.10
N VAL A 48 -8.35 1.31 -8.64
CA VAL A 48 -8.04 2.56 -7.94
C VAL A 48 -8.28 3.77 -8.83
N ILE A 49 -8.28 4.96 -8.22
CA ILE A 49 -8.27 6.22 -8.96
C ILE A 49 -6.90 6.88 -8.83
N VAL A 50 -6.30 7.28 -9.95
CA VAL A 50 -5.12 8.16 -9.95
C VAL A 50 -5.57 9.60 -10.18
N LEU A 51 -5.06 10.53 -9.38
CA LEU A 51 -5.34 11.96 -9.51
C LEU A 51 -4.20 12.64 -10.26
N LEU A 52 -4.51 13.29 -11.37
CA LEU A 52 -3.56 14.09 -12.13
C LEU A 52 -3.45 15.52 -11.57
N GLU A 53 -2.38 16.22 -11.95
CA GLU A 53 -2.11 17.59 -11.53
C GLU A 53 -3.21 18.57 -11.94
N ASP A 54 -3.90 18.33 -13.05
CA ASP A 54 -5.02 19.16 -13.52
C ASP A 54 -6.35 18.86 -12.82
N GLY A 55 -6.37 17.89 -11.88
CA GLY A 55 -7.55 17.45 -11.14
C GLY A 55 -8.32 16.31 -11.81
N THR A 56 -7.88 15.87 -12.99
CA THR A 56 -8.48 14.72 -13.68
C THR A 56 -8.33 13.44 -12.86
N LYS A 57 -9.40 12.64 -12.85
CA LYS A 57 -9.45 11.34 -12.17
C LYS A 57 -9.37 10.23 -13.21
N LEU A 58 -8.30 9.44 -13.17
CA LEU A 58 -8.15 8.28 -14.05
C LEU A 58 -8.55 7.02 -13.29
N SER A 59 -9.39 6.19 -13.92
CA SER A 59 -9.63 4.83 -13.43
C SER A 59 -8.44 3.96 -13.85
N CYS A 60 -7.80 3.34 -12.86
CA CYS A 60 -6.56 2.60 -13.06
C CYS A 60 -6.60 1.31 -12.25
N THR A 61 -5.69 0.40 -12.54
CA THR A 61 -5.44 -0.75 -11.69
C THR A 61 -4.09 -0.66 -11.02
N LEU A 62 -4.04 -1.03 -9.75
CA LEU A 62 -2.85 -1.11 -8.91
C LEU A 62 -2.48 -2.58 -8.69
N HIS A 63 -1.28 -2.94 -9.09
CA HIS A 63 -0.68 -4.22 -8.77
C HIS A 63 0.55 -4.03 -7.88
N VAL A 64 0.67 -4.80 -6.81
CA VAL A 64 1.80 -4.73 -5.88
C VAL A 64 2.35 -6.12 -5.66
N ASN A 65 3.66 -6.27 -5.88
CA ASN A 65 4.39 -7.49 -5.57
C ASN A 65 5.47 -7.17 -4.55
N CYS A 66 5.27 -7.60 -3.30
CA CYS A 66 6.23 -7.38 -2.23
C CYS A 66 7.49 -8.25 -2.37
N GLU A 67 7.41 -9.40 -3.03
CA GLU A 67 8.57 -10.28 -3.25
C GLU A 67 9.57 -9.66 -4.23
N THR A 68 9.06 -9.04 -5.30
CA THR A 68 9.88 -8.33 -6.29
C THR A 68 10.03 -6.85 -5.97
N SER A 69 9.42 -6.36 -4.88
CA SER A 69 9.45 -4.95 -4.46
C SER A 69 8.99 -3.98 -5.56
N LEU A 70 7.90 -4.32 -6.25
CA LEU A 70 7.41 -3.61 -7.42
C LEU A 70 5.96 -3.14 -7.23
N VAL A 71 5.69 -1.88 -7.53
CA VAL A 71 4.35 -1.33 -7.75
C VAL A 71 4.14 -1.11 -9.24
N ARG A 72 3.00 -1.54 -9.76
CA ARG A 72 2.58 -1.31 -11.15
C ARG A 72 1.23 -0.61 -11.16
N ILE A 73 1.17 0.56 -11.80
CA ILE A 73 -0.05 1.34 -11.99
C ILE A 73 -0.36 1.35 -13.47
N ALA A 74 -1.52 0.83 -13.87
CA ALA A 74 -1.96 0.83 -15.25
C ALA A 74 -3.23 1.69 -15.41
N CYS A 75 -3.17 2.71 -16.25
CA CYS A 75 -4.28 3.60 -16.58
C CYS A 75 -4.47 3.59 -18.10
N ASP A 76 -5.66 3.22 -18.58
CA ASP A 76 -5.97 3.08 -20.02
C ASP A 76 -4.89 2.31 -20.82
N LYS A 77 -4.02 3.02 -21.54
CA LYS A 77 -2.94 2.48 -22.38
C LYS A 77 -1.54 2.69 -21.79
N GLN A 78 -1.43 3.33 -20.64
CA GLN A 78 -0.16 3.63 -19.99
C GLN A 78 0.02 2.73 -18.77
N VAL A 79 1.24 2.20 -18.65
CA VAL A 79 1.66 1.40 -17.50
C VAL A 79 2.89 2.07 -16.93
N ARG A 80 2.87 2.29 -15.62
CA ARG A 80 4.02 2.78 -14.86
C ARG A 80 4.42 1.75 -13.83
N GLU A 81 5.69 1.40 -13.85
CA GLU A 81 6.33 0.54 -12.86
C GLU A 81 7.20 1.38 -11.93
N ILE A 82 7.17 1.06 -10.64
CA ILE A 82 7.84 1.80 -9.58
C ILE A 82 8.43 0.78 -8.61
N ASP A 83 9.76 0.70 -8.58
CA ASP A 83 10.48 -0.03 -7.55
C ASP A 83 10.27 0.62 -6.19
N PHE A 84 10.14 -0.18 -5.13
CA PHE A 84 10.04 0.33 -3.76
C PHE A 84 11.24 1.22 -3.40
N GLY A 85 12.43 0.87 -3.89
CA GLY A 85 13.65 1.65 -3.70
C GLY A 85 13.66 3.03 -4.36
N SER A 86 12.72 3.31 -5.26
CA SER A 86 12.51 4.62 -5.88
C SER A 86 11.46 5.46 -5.16
N VAL A 87 10.80 4.93 -4.13
CA VAL A 87 9.81 5.63 -3.30
C VAL A 87 10.47 6.12 -2.02
N LYS A 88 10.45 7.43 -1.80
CA LYS A 88 10.98 8.08 -0.59
C LYS A 88 10.14 7.75 0.64
N LYS A 89 8.81 7.88 0.48
CA LYS A 89 7.79 7.49 1.45
C LYS A 89 6.40 7.50 0.81
N ILE A 90 5.43 6.90 1.50
CA ILE A 90 4.01 6.96 1.17
C ILE A 90 3.38 8.08 2.02
N LEU A 91 2.91 9.14 1.37
CA LEU A 91 2.18 10.22 2.04
C LEU A 91 0.75 9.74 2.31
N HIS A 92 0.24 9.92 3.54
CA HIS A 92 -1.08 9.41 3.87
C HIS A 92 -1.87 10.28 4.87
N THR A 93 -1.21 11.21 5.55
CA THR A 93 -1.91 12.16 6.44
C THR A 93 -2.45 13.35 5.65
N LYS A 94 -3.46 14.03 6.20
CA LYS A 94 -4.01 15.26 5.61
C LYS A 94 -2.95 16.35 5.41
N ASP A 95 -2.05 16.50 6.38
CA ASP A 95 -1.00 17.54 6.36
C ASP A 95 0.09 17.28 5.32
N GLU A 96 0.31 16.01 4.95
CA GLU A 96 1.22 15.65 3.87
C GLU A 96 0.54 15.80 2.51
N LEU A 97 -0.66 15.23 2.37
CA LEU A 97 -1.39 15.20 1.10
C LEU A 97 -1.82 16.61 0.65
N SER A 98 -2.11 17.52 1.60
CA SER A 98 -2.43 18.92 1.31
C SER A 98 -1.28 19.71 0.66
N ARG A 99 -0.04 19.20 0.72
CA ARG A 99 1.13 19.83 0.08
C ARG A 99 1.25 19.45 -1.39
N ILE A 100 0.51 18.43 -1.84
CA ILE A 100 0.52 18.01 -3.24
C ILE A 100 -0.29 19.03 -4.04
N GLN A 101 0.39 19.68 -4.98
CA GLN A 101 -0.25 20.65 -5.88
C GLN A 101 -1.13 19.87 -6.87
N THR A 102 -2.44 19.98 -6.69
CA THR A 102 -3.43 19.53 -7.67
C THR A 102 -4.35 20.70 -7.94
N ASN A 103 -4.48 21.06 -9.20
CA ASN A 103 -5.43 22.06 -9.66
C ASN A 103 -6.82 21.43 -9.64
N GLY A 104 -7.83 22.18 -9.22
CA GLY A 104 -9.22 21.71 -9.26
C GLY A 104 -9.65 20.86 -8.06
N ASN A 105 -10.26 19.70 -8.35
CA ASN A 105 -11.16 18.98 -7.44
C ASN A 105 -10.46 18.53 -6.13
N THR A 106 -11.15 18.64 -5.00
CA THR A 106 -10.56 18.33 -3.70
C THR A 106 -10.26 16.84 -3.55
N MET A 107 -9.00 16.51 -3.25
CA MET A 107 -8.56 15.17 -2.91
C MET A 107 -9.27 14.67 -1.65
N ASN A 108 -9.78 13.43 -1.67
CA ASN A 108 -10.32 12.80 -0.48
C ASN A 108 -9.19 12.20 0.37
N PHE A 109 -8.75 12.95 1.39
CA PHE A 109 -7.66 12.54 2.27
C PHE A 109 -7.93 11.24 3.03
N ASN A 110 -9.19 10.83 3.21
CA ASN A 110 -9.54 9.61 3.95
C ASN A 110 -9.28 8.33 3.15
N THR A 111 -9.26 8.41 1.82
CA THR A 111 -9.09 7.23 0.95
C THR A 111 -7.85 7.31 0.07
N THR A 112 -7.10 8.42 0.14
CA THR A 112 -5.93 8.65 -0.73
C THR A 112 -4.62 8.43 0.00
N VAL A 113 -3.66 7.86 -0.71
CA VAL A 113 -2.22 7.87 -0.40
C VAL A 113 -1.47 8.48 -1.58
N ALA A 114 -0.20 8.85 -1.41
CA ALA A 114 0.63 9.23 -2.55
C ALA A 114 2.04 8.65 -2.46
N PHE A 115 2.53 8.08 -3.56
CA PHE A 115 3.93 7.69 -3.67
C PHE A 115 4.78 8.93 -3.91
N HIS A 116 5.61 9.31 -2.94
CA HIS A 116 6.60 10.39 -3.11
C HIS A 116 7.88 9.80 -3.69
N LEU A 117 8.18 10.13 -4.94
CA LEU A 117 9.30 9.55 -5.69
C LEU A 117 10.62 10.24 -5.35
N LEU A 118 11.69 9.45 -5.22
CA LEU A 118 13.03 9.96 -4.92
C LEU A 118 13.66 10.75 -6.06
N GLU A 119 13.43 10.32 -7.30
CA GLU A 119 14.14 10.84 -8.48
C GLU A 119 13.89 12.33 -8.72
N ASN A 120 12.65 12.78 -8.59
CA ASN A 120 12.22 14.14 -8.93
C ASN A 120 11.39 14.82 -7.83
N GLY A 121 11.10 14.13 -6.72
CA GLY A 121 10.22 14.65 -5.66
C GLY A 121 8.74 14.71 -6.05
N ASN A 122 8.37 14.22 -7.24
CA ASN A 122 6.98 14.19 -7.67
C ASN A 122 6.19 13.17 -6.84
N CYS A 123 4.89 13.41 -6.74
CA CYS A 123 3.96 12.54 -6.04
C CYS A 123 2.99 11.90 -7.02
N ILE A 124 2.63 10.64 -6.80
CA ILE A 124 1.56 9.97 -7.53
C ILE A 124 0.44 9.66 -6.53
N PRO A 125 -0.64 10.46 -6.48
CA PRO A 125 -1.77 10.18 -5.61
C PRO A 125 -2.62 9.04 -6.15
N VAL A 126 -2.94 8.10 -5.27
CA VAL A 126 -3.78 6.93 -5.52
C VAL A 126 -4.89 6.89 -4.48
N SER A 127 -6.14 6.92 -4.94
CA SER A 127 -7.33 6.83 -4.10
C SER A 127 -7.96 5.45 -4.20
N PHE A 128 -8.16 4.82 -3.04
CA PHE A 128 -8.86 3.55 -2.88
C PHE A 128 -10.39 3.77 -2.81
N SER A 129 -11.15 2.68 -2.89
CA SER A 129 -12.61 2.75 -2.85
C SER A 129 -13.14 3.22 -1.49
N ASN A 130 -12.41 2.92 -0.41
CA ASN A 130 -12.81 3.24 0.95
C ASN A 130 -11.60 3.37 1.90
N THR A 131 -11.86 3.87 3.12
CA THR A 131 -10.83 4.10 4.16
C THR A 131 -10.19 2.80 4.66
N HIS A 132 -10.94 1.70 4.65
CA HIS A 132 -10.45 0.41 5.13
C HIS A 132 -9.39 -0.18 4.18
N GLU A 133 -9.59 -0.11 2.87
CA GLU A 133 -8.58 -0.48 1.87
C GLU A 133 -7.31 0.37 1.97
N LYS A 134 -7.46 1.69 2.17
CA LYS A 134 -6.30 2.56 2.46
C LYS A 134 -5.52 2.06 3.68
N LYS A 135 -6.21 1.70 4.77
CA LYS A 135 -5.57 1.21 6.00
C LYS A 135 -4.82 -0.09 5.75
N MET A 136 -5.44 -1.07 5.10
CA MET A 136 -4.80 -2.34 4.75
C MET A 136 -3.60 -2.14 3.83
N PHE A 137 -3.70 -1.26 2.84
CA PHE A 137 -2.57 -0.91 1.98
C PHE A 137 -1.38 -0.38 2.78
N LEU A 138 -1.60 0.53 3.72
CA LEU A 138 -0.54 1.07 4.57
C LEU A 138 0.05 0.00 5.51
N ASN A 139 -0.77 -0.88 6.07
CA ASN A 139 -0.29 -1.99 6.90
C ASN A 139 0.62 -2.94 6.09
N ILE A 140 0.21 -3.30 4.87
CA ILE A 140 0.95 -4.23 4.01
C ILE A 140 2.26 -3.61 3.51
N LEU A 141 2.26 -2.32 3.14
CA LEU A 141 3.46 -1.67 2.59
C LEU A 141 4.36 -1.00 3.62
N GLY A 142 3.88 -0.69 4.81
CA GLY A 142 4.65 -0.05 5.88
C GLY A 142 5.99 -0.75 6.23
N PRO A 143 6.07 -2.10 6.21
CA PRO A 143 7.34 -2.81 6.40
C PRO A 143 8.39 -2.59 5.29
N PHE A 144 7.97 -2.14 4.11
CA PHE A 144 8.81 -2.05 2.91
C PHE A 144 9.12 -0.61 2.49
N ILE A 145 8.16 0.29 2.68
CA ILE A 145 8.26 1.69 2.30
C ILE A 145 7.88 2.54 3.51
N PRO A 146 8.67 3.57 3.87
CA PRO A 146 8.32 4.47 4.96
C PRO A 146 6.94 5.12 4.73
N THR A 147 6.13 5.21 5.77
CA THR A 147 4.83 5.91 5.78
C THR A 147 4.93 7.13 6.67
#